data_AF-A0A1F5V0Q3-F1
#
_entry.id   AF-A0A1F5V0Q3-F1
#
_cell.length_a   1.000
_cell.length_b   1.000
_cell.length_c   1.000
_cell.angle_alpha   90.00
_cell.angle_beta   90.00
_cell.angle_gamma   90.00
#
_symmetry.space_group_name_H-M   'P 1'
#
loop_
_entity.id
_entity.type
_entity.pdbx_description
1 polymer ?
#
loop_
_entity_poly.entity_id
_entity_poly.type
_entity_poly.pdbx_seq_one_letter_code
_entity_poly.pdbx_strand_id
1 'polypeptide(L)'
;MNNSSIMMYQAEDGKTKLEVRFQDETVWLSQQLMAELFQTSIPNINIHIKNIFTEGELERASTIKEFLIVQKEGKRNVSRDVEFYNLDMIISVGYRISSIRGTQFRQWATQRLKEYLIKGFTMDDERLKGSGGGNYWKELLERIRDIRSSEKVLYRQVLELYATSVDYDPDTQESIRFFKTVQNKLHYAVNKKTAAETIYSRADAEKDFMGLTTFTGEIPIKAETKIAKNYLNEDELFRLNRLVSAFFDLAEIKAREHTRMLMKDWIAELDKFTKMYGKGVLPDAGKISHNEAMQKAEKEYLKYHVKTLSPVERAYLETIKTVQKKVEKKQKRGLTTSEQP
;
A
#
# COMPACT_ATOMS: atom_id res chain seq x y z
N MET A 1 -14.80 -11.72 20.27
CA MET A 1 -15.27 -10.96 21.46
C MET A 1 -15.73 -9.61 20.96
N ASN A 2 -17.04 -9.36 20.92
CA ASN A 2 -17.61 -8.07 20.52
C ASN A 2 -17.42 -7.07 21.67
N ASN A 3 -16.26 -6.41 21.70
CA ASN A 3 -16.04 -5.29 22.60
C ASN A 3 -16.81 -4.07 22.07
N SER A 4 -18.07 -3.92 22.49
CA SER A 4 -18.77 -2.65 22.34
C SER A 4 -18.15 -1.64 23.31
N SER A 5 -17.30 -0.75 22.80
CA SER A 5 -16.76 0.36 23.59
C SER A 5 -17.64 1.58 23.39
N ILE A 6 -18.06 2.20 24.50
CA ILE A 6 -18.68 3.51 24.48
C ILE A 6 -17.54 4.52 24.62
N MET A 7 -17.31 5.34 23.59
CA MET A 7 -16.33 6.42 23.63
C MET A 7 -17.04 7.77 23.70
N MET A 8 -16.54 8.68 24.53
CA MET A 8 -16.99 10.07 24.51
C MET A 8 -16.32 10.81 23.35
N TYR A 9 -17.10 11.20 22.34
CA TYR A 9 -16.65 12.13 21.31
C TYR A 9 -16.84 13.55 21.81
N GLN A 10 -15.76 14.34 21.82
CA GLN A 10 -15.80 15.76 22.14
C GLN A 10 -15.61 16.57 20.86
N ALA A 11 -16.59 17.39 20.48
CA ALA A 11 -16.41 18.33 19.38
C ALA A 11 -15.30 19.35 19.71
N GLU A 12 -14.65 19.92 18.70
CA GLU A 12 -13.53 20.87 18.86
C GLU A 12 -13.83 22.08 19.76
N ASP A 13 -15.12 22.42 19.95
CA ASP A 13 -15.53 23.49 20.86
C ASP A 13 -15.61 23.08 22.33
N GLY A 14 -15.31 21.82 22.65
CA GLY A 14 -15.30 21.26 23.99
C GLY A 14 -16.69 21.03 24.61
N LYS A 15 -17.78 21.43 23.94
CA LYS A 15 -19.13 21.50 24.53
C LYS A 15 -19.99 20.29 24.24
N THR A 16 -19.85 19.69 23.06
CA THR A 16 -20.63 18.49 22.69
C THR A 16 -19.88 17.25 23.14
N LYS A 17 -20.40 16.55 24.15
CA LYS A 17 -19.95 15.21 24.57
C LYS A 17 -21.00 14.20 24.14
N LEU A 18 -20.66 13.34 23.17
CA LEU A 18 -21.56 12.29 22.69
C LEU A 18 -21.05 10.94 23.15
N GLU A 19 -21.92 10.13 23.74
CA GLU A 19 -21.66 8.72 23.99
C GLU A 19 -21.84 7.95 22.67
N VAL A 20 -20.72 7.54 22.08
CA VAL A 20 -20.68 6.88 20.78
C VAL A 20 -20.41 5.39 20.99
N ARG A 21 -21.24 4.53 20.40
CA ARG A 21 -21.00 3.08 20.42
C ARG A 21 -20.09 2.69 19.26
N PHE A 22 -18.96 2.07 19.56
CA PHE A 22 -18.07 1.45 18.58
C PHE A 22 -18.30 -0.06 18.59
N GLN A 23 -18.64 -0.62 17.43
CA GLN A 23 -18.77 -2.06 17.23
C GLN A 23 -18.52 -2.40 15.75
N ASP A 24 -17.86 -3.53 15.49
CA ASP A 24 -17.57 -4.03 14.14
C ASP A 24 -16.76 -2.99 13.32
N GLU A 25 -15.78 -2.36 13.98
CA GLU A 25 -14.90 -1.30 13.43
C GLU A 25 -15.63 -0.04 12.92
N THR A 26 -16.93 0.09 13.16
CA THR A 26 -17.72 1.28 12.82
C THR A 26 -18.31 1.95 14.05
N VAL A 27 -18.71 3.21 13.84
CA VAL A 27 -19.48 4.01 14.78
C VAL A 27 -20.97 3.77 14.58
N TRP A 28 -21.71 3.72 15.67
CA TRP A 28 -23.17 3.62 15.69
C TRP A 28 -23.79 4.77 16.49
N LEU A 29 -24.73 5.49 15.89
CA LEU A 29 -25.51 6.55 16.55
C LEU A 29 -27.02 6.33 16.38
N SER A 30 -27.79 6.65 17.40
CA SER A 30 -29.26 6.74 17.29
C SER A 30 -29.67 8.04 16.60
N GLN A 31 -30.92 8.14 16.15
CA GLN A 31 -31.46 9.39 15.58
C GLN A 31 -31.35 10.57 16.55
N GLN A 32 -31.51 10.31 17.85
CA GLN A 32 -31.36 11.32 18.90
C GLN A 32 -29.92 11.82 19.00
N LEU A 33 -28.94 10.92 19.01
CA LEU A 33 -27.52 11.30 19.06
C LEU A 33 -27.08 12.03 17.78
N MET A 34 -27.60 11.64 16.61
CA MET A 34 -27.38 12.38 15.36
C MET A 34 -27.99 13.78 15.40
N ALA A 35 -29.18 13.92 15.97
CA ALA A 35 -29.83 15.22 16.16
C ALA A 35 -29.00 16.15 17.07
N GLU A 36 -28.42 15.62 18.16
CA GLU A 36 -27.49 16.36 19.03
C GLU A 36 -26.18 16.71 18.32
N LEU A 37 -25.56 15.75 17.61
CA LEU A 37 -24.31 15.94 16.88
C LEU A 37 -24.42 17.07 15.87
N PHE A 38 -25.49 17.06 15.06
CA PHE A 38 -25.68 18.04 14.00
C PHE A 38 -26.54 19.24 14.44
N GLN A 39 -26.90 19.35 15.72
CA GLN A 39 -27.73 20.41 16.28
C GLN A 39 -28.99 20.67 15.43
N THR A 40 -29.76 19.61 15.20
CA THR A 40 -31.00 19.65 14.42
C THR A 40 -32.11 18.86 15.14
N SER A 41 -33.30 18.79 14.55
CA SER A 41 -34.42 18.06 15.13
C SER A 41 -34.43 16.59 14.66
N ILE A 42 -34.91 15.69 15.50
CA ILE A 42 -35.10 14.26 15.15
C ILE A 42 -35.97 14.10 13.87
N PRO A 43 -37.09 14.85 13.70
CA PRO A 43 -37.85 14.79 12.46
C PRO A 43 -37.01 15.13 11.22
N ASN A 44 -36.09 16.09 11.30
CA ASN A 44 -35.22 16.44 10.19
C ASN A 44 -34.22 15.32 9.86
N ILE A 45 -33.66 14.66 10.87
CA ILE A 45 -32.85 13.45 10.69
C ILE A 45 -33.65 12.37 9.95
N ASN A 46 -34.90 12.13 10.37
CA ASN A 46 -35.77 11.12 9.75
C ASN A 46 -36.09 11.40 8.29
N ILE A 47 -36.30 12.68 7.93
CA ILE A 47 -36.48 13.09 6.54
C ILE A 47 -35.24 12.72 5.71
N HIS A 48 -34.03 13.05 6.19
CA HIS A 48 -32.81 12.74 5.47
C HIS A 48 -32.56 11.24 5.34
N ILE A 49 -32.74 10.46 6.41
CA ILE A 49 -32.62 8.99 6.38
C ILE A 49 -33.58 8.39 5.36
N LYS A 50 -34.84 8.83 5.36
CA LYS A 50 -35.85 8.35 4.41
C LYS A 50 -35.45 8.66 2.96
N ASN A 51 -34.96 9.87 2.71
CA ASN A 51 -34.52 10.27 1.38
C ASN A 51 -33.31 9.46 0.91
N ILE A 52 -32.31 9.23 1.77
CA ILE A 52 -31.12 8.40 1.47
C ILE A 52 -31.54 6.99 1.02
N PHE A 53 -32.48 6.36 1.73
CA PHE A 53 -33.00 5.05 1.34
C PHE A 53 -33.84 5.09 0.06
N THR A 54 -34.64 6.15 -0.12
CA THR A 54 -35.50 6.30 -1.32
C THR A 54 -34.67 6.51 -2.58
N GLU A 55 -33.56 7.23 -2.47
CA GLU A 55 -32.60 7.49 -3.55
C GLU A 55 -31.68 6.29 -3.83
N GLY A 56 -31.70 5.25 -2.98
CA GLY A 56 -30.85 4.07 -3.12
C GLY A 56 -29.36 4.35 -2.84
N GLU A 57 -29.03 5.44 -2.14
CA GLU A 57 -27.63 5.75 -1.77
C GLU A 57 -27.08 4.70 -0.80
N LEU A 58 -27.92 4.22 0.13
CA LEU A 58 -27.57 3.19 1.11
C LEU A 58 -28.68 2.14 1.21
N GLU A 59 -28.31 0.92 1.60
CA GLU A 59 -29.26 -0.17 1.86
C GLU A 59 -29.60 -0.27 3.35
N ARG A 60 -30.88 -0.51 3.68
CA ARG A 60 -31.35 -0.58 5.07
C ARG A 60 -30.69 -1.72 5.87
N ALA A 61 -30.48 -2.88 5.23
CA ALA A 61 -29.99 -4.08 5.89
C ALA A 61 -28.53 -3.98 6.36
N SER A 62 -27.72 -3.13 5.71
CA SER A 62 -26.30 -2.93 6.04
C SER A 62 -26.04 -1.72 6.93
N THR A 63 -27.00 -0.80 7.06
CA THR A 63 -26.81 0.48 7.75
C THR A 63 -27.55 0.63 9.07
N ILE A 64 -28.49 -0.28 9.39
CA ILE A 64 -29.27 -0.26 10.63
C ILE A 64 -28.95 -1.46 11.50
N LYS A 65 -28.81 -1.22 12.80
CA LYS A 65 -28.73 -2.26 13.82
C LYS A 65 -29.60 -1.90 15.01
N GLU A 66 -30.40 -2.86 15.46
CA GLU A 66 -31.22 -2.70 16.65
C GLU A 66 -30.39 -3.00 17.90
N PHE A 67 -30.52 -2.13 18.89
CA PHE A 67 -29.85 -2.30 20.16
C PHE A 67 -30.84 -2.10 21.30
N LEU A 68 -30.81 -3.03 22.25
CA LEU A 68 -31.57 -2.91 23.50
C LEU A 68 -30.97 -1.78 24.34
N ILE A 69 -31.76 -0.72 24.56
CA ILE A 69 -31.44 0.35 25.50
C ILE A 69 -32.33 0.21 26.72
N VAL A 70 -31.73 0.17 27.90
CA VAL A 70 -32.44 0.26 29.19
C VAL A 70 -32.42 1.72 29.64
N GLN A 71 -33.61 2.34 29.71
CA GLN A 71 -33.77 3.69 30.23
C GLN A 71 -34.55 3.66 31.54
N LYS A 72 -34.13 4.49 32.50
CA LYS A 72 -34.81 4.64 33.79
C LYS A 72 -35.86 5.73 33.69
N GLU A 73 -37.13 5.35 33.69
CA GLU A 73 -38.28 6.27 33.70
C GLU A 73 -38.92 6.26 35.09
N GLY A 74 -38.69 7.33 35.86
CA GLY A 74 -39.09 7.41 37.26
C GLY A 74 -38.42 6.33 38.11
N LYS A 75 -39.21 5.38 38.64
CA LYS A 75 -38.72 4.23 39.44
C LYS A 75 -38.54 2.94 38.63
N ARG A 76 -38.90 2.89 37.35
CA ARG A 76 -38.90 1.66 36.53
C ARG A 76 -37.80 1.72 35.48
N ASN A 77 -37.18 0.57 35.21
CA ASN A 77 -36.29 0.39 34.07
C ASN A 77 -37.13 -0.15 32.91
N VAL A 78 -37.16 0.59 31.81
CA VAL A 78 -37.86 0.20 30.58
C VAL A 78 -36.81 -0.12 29.53
N SER A 79 -36.91 -1.32 28.95
CA SER A 79 -36.03 -1.76 27.87
C SER A 79 -36.75 -1.56 26.55
N ARG A 80 -36.09 -0.93 25.57
CA ARG A 80 -36.62 -0.72 24.23
C ARG A 80 -35.55 -1.02 23.19
N ASP A 81 -35.96 -1.63 22.10
CA ASP A 81 -35.12 -1.76 20.91
C ASP A 81 -35.09 -0.43 20.19
N VAL A 82 -33.88 0.12 20.03
CA VAL A 82 -33.65 1.39 19.35
C VAL A 82 -32.79 1.12 18.13
N GLU A 83 -33.19 1.67 16.99
CA GLU A 83 -32.40 1.65 15.77
C GLU A 83 -31.18 2.56 15.91
N PHE A 84 -30.01 2.01 15.62
CA PHE A 84 -28.78 2.76 15.43
C PHE A 84 -28.34 2.67 13.98
N TYR A 85 -27.66 3.72 13.56
CA TYR A 85 -27.22 3.94 12.20
C TYR A 85 -25.69 3.97 12.17
N ASN A 86 -25.10 3.29 11.18
CA ASN A 86 -23.66 3.16 11.04
C ASN A 86 -22.98 4.46 10.56
N LEU A 87 -21.66 4.43 10.42
CA LEU A 87 -20.86 5.60 10.01
C LEU A 87 -21.29 6.16 8.64
N ASP A 88 -21.61 5.30 7.67
CA ASP A 88 -22.01 5.74 6.32
C ASP A 88 -23.28 6.59 6.38
N MET A 89 -24.29 6.13 7.11
CA MET A 89 -25.52 6.90 7.31
C MET A 89 -25.24 8.23 8.01
N ILE A 90 -24.40 8.23 9.05
CA ILE A 90 -24.04 9.44 9.79
C ILE A 90 -23.37 10.46 8.86
N ILE A 91 -22.47 10.00 7.97
CA ILE A 91 -21.80 10.84 6.98
C ILE A 91 -22.81 11.40 5.98
N SER A 92 -23.64 10.55 5.36
CA SER A 92 -24.64 10.97 4.35
C SER A 92 -25.62 12.00 4.92
N VAL A 93 -26.11 11.77 6.14
CA VAL A 93 -26.96 12.72 6.86
C VAL A 93 -26.21 14.03 7.15
N GLY A 94 -24.97 13.96 7.62
CA GLY A 94 -24.13 15.14 7.90
C GLY A 94 -23.89 16.03 6.67
N TYR A 95 -23.77 15.44 5.47
CA TYR A 95 -23.67 16.20 4.24
C TYR A 95 -24.97 16.93 3.87
N ARG A 96 -26.13 16.35 4.16
CA ARG A 96 -27.45 16.89 3.80
C ARG A 96 -28.02 17.90 4.79
N ILE A 97 -27.55 17.89 6.05
CA ILE A 97 -28.07 18.80 7.09
C ILE A 97 -27.60 20.24 6.87
N SER A 98 -28.58 21.15 6.84
CA SER A 98 -28.34 22.59 6.85
C SER A 98 -28.27 23.13 8.29
N SER A 99 -27.14 22.95 8.96
CA SER A 99 -26.86 23.53 10.29
C SER A 99 -25.42 24.05 10.37
N ILE A 100 -25.10 24.85 11.39
CA ILE A 100 -23.72 25.31 11.65
C ILE A 100 -22.79 24.11 11.85
N ARG A 101 -23.24 23.11 12.61
CA ARG A 101 -22.49 21.84 12.80
C ARG A 101 -22.35 21.05 11.51
N GLY A 102 -23.39 20.97 10.69
CA GLY A 102 -23.30 20.34 9.36
C GLY A 102 -22.30 21.05 8.45
N THR A 103 -22.24 22.39 8.51
CA THR A 103 -21.24 23.17 7.77
C THR A 103 -19.82 22.92 8.29
N GLN A 104 -19.61 22.89 9.61
CA GLN A 104 -18.31 22.54 10.21
C GLN A 104 -17.88 21.12 9.84
N PHE A 105 -18.80 20.16 9.89
CA PHE A 105 -18.56 18.77 9.49
C PHE A 105 -18.13 18.68 8.02
N ARG A 106 -18.83 19.36 7.10
CA ARG A 106 -18.45 19.40 5.68
C ARG A 106 -17.10 20.06 5.44
N GLN A 107 -16.80 21.15 6.14
CA GLN A 107 -15.48 21.82 6.07
C GLN A 107 -14.36 20.88 6.52
N TRP A 108 -14.55 20.22 7.67
CA TRP A 108 -13.63 19.23 8.21
C TRP A 108 -13.43 18.06 7.23
N ALA A 109 -14.50 17.44 6.74
CA ALA A 109 -14.42 16.32 5.81
C ALA A 109 -13.74 16.70 4.49
N THR A 110 -14.06 17.88 3.95
CA THR A 110 -13.43 18.42 2.74
C THR A 110 -11.94 18.67 2.96
N GLN A 111 -11.55 19.17 4.13
CA GLN A 111 -10.13 19.39 4.45
C GLN A 111 -9.36 18.07 4.51
N ARG A 112 -9.95 17.02 5.13
CA ARG A 112 -9.36 15.68 5.17
C ARG A 112 -9.22 15.08 3.77
N LEU A 113 -10.27 15.17 2.95
CA LEU A 113 -10.23 14.70 1.56
C LEU A 113 -9.18 15.46 0.74
N LYS A 114 -9.14 16.80 0.87
CA LYS A 114 -8.14 17.63 0.20
C LYS A 114 -6.72 17.27 0.61
N GLU A 115 -6.51 17.02 1.90
CA GLU A 115 -5.22 16.57 2.42
C GLU A 115 -4.80 15.24 1.81
N TYR A 116 -5.71 14.26 1.77
CA TYR A 116 -5.45 12.98 1.11
C TYR A 116 -5.14 13.14 -0.38
N LEU A 117 -5.91 13.95 -1.12
CA LEU A 117 -5.70 14.16 -2.56
C LEU A 117 -4.36 14.86 -2.86
N ILE A 118 -3.87 15.75 -1.98
CA ILE A 118 -2.61 16.47 -2.18
C ILE A 118 -1.41 15.67 -1.66
N LYS A 119 -1.49 15.12 -0.46
CA LYS A 119 -0.36 14.47 0.23
C LYS A 119 -0.30 12.96 0.03
N GLY A 120 -1.42 12.33 -0.34
CA GLY A 120 -1.59 10.88 -0.40
C GLY A 120 -1.92 10.21 0.93
N PHE A 121 -2.08 10.97 2.03
CA PHE A 121 -2.45 10.45 3.35
C PHE A 121 -3.19 11.49 4.19
N THR A 122 -3.93 11.01 5.19
CA THR A 122 -4.60 11.80 6.22
C THR A 122 -4.37 11.11 7.56
N MET A 123 -4.05 11.88 8.60
CA MET A 123 -3.69 11.32 9.90
C MET A 123 -4.21 12.18 11.05
N ASP A 124 -4.54 11.54 12.16
CA ASP A 124 -4.86 12.19 13.43
C ASP A 124 -3.67 11.98 14.39
N ASP A 125 -2.72 12.92 14.36
CA ASP A 125 -1.47 12.84 15.13
C ASP A 125 -1.70 12.72 16.63
N GLU A 126 -2.66 13.47 17.19
CA GLU A 126 -2.92 13.49 18.63
C GLU A 126 -3.51 12.17 19.10
N ARG A 127 -4.44 11.59 18.33
CA ARG A 127 -4.98 10.25 18.62
C ARG A 127 -3.91 9.16 18.53
N LEU A 128 -2.98 9.26 17.58
CA LEU A 128 -1.90 8.30 17.40
C LEU A 128 -0.78 8.45 18.46
N LYS A 129 -0.51 9.65 18.95
CA LYS A 129 0.40 9.90 20.08
C LYS A 129 -0.19 9.39 21.41
N GLY A 130 -1.52 9.45 21.56
CA GLY A 130 -2.22 8.89 22.70
C GLY A 130 -2.37 7.36 22.65
N SER A 131 -3.25 6.82 23.50
CA SER A 131 -3.52 5.37 23.57
C SER A 131 -4.32 4.82 22.37
N GLY A 132 -4.68 5.67 21.41
CA GLY A 132 -5.65 5.39 20.35
C GLY A 132 -5.10 4.70 19.10
N GLY A 133 -3.77 4.54 19.00
CA GLY A 133 -3.11 3.96 17.82
C GLY A 133 -3.13 2.43 17.75
N GLY A 134 -3.17 1.72 18.89
CA GLY A 134 -3.29 0.26 18.97
C GLY A 134 -2.48 -0.53 17.91
N ASN A 135 -3.14 -1.49 17.26
CA ASN A 135 -2.57 -2.27 16.15
C ASN A 135 -2.44 -1.46 14.85
N TYR A 136 -3.30 -0.47 14.62
CA TYR A 136 -3.28 0.36 13.40
C TYR A 136 -2.00 1.20 13.28
N TRP A 137 -1.41 1.63 14.41
CA TRP A 137 -0.11 2.30 14.39
C TRP A 137 1.01 1.38 13.90
N LYS A 138 1.01 0.12 14.34
CA LYS A 138 1.99 -0.88 13.85
C LYS A 138 1.79 -1.15 12.36
N GLU A 139 0.55 -1.29 11.92
CA GLU A 139 0.21 -1.45 10.51
C GLU A 139 0.68 -0.26 9.66
N LEU A 140 0.42 0.96 10.12
CA LEU A 140 0.88 2.19 9.46
C LEU A 140 2.40 2.22 9.32
N LEU A 141 3.13 1.87 10.39
CA LEU A 141 4.59 1.79 10.34
C LEU A 141 5.09 0.73 9.36
N GLU A 142 4.45 -0.44 9.27
CA GLU A 142 4.80 -1.44 8.27
C GLU A 142 4.52 -0.96 6.84
N ARG A 143 3.37 -0.32 6.59
CA ARG A 143 3.05 0.29 5.28
C ARG A 143 4.09 1.35 4.89
N ILE A 144 4.48 2.22 5.82
CA ILE A 144 5.52 3.24 5.57
C ILE A 144 6.87 2.57 5.24
N ARG A 145 7.25 1.52 5.98
CA ARG A 145 8.50 0.78 5.73
C ARG A 145 8.48 0.08 4.37
N ASP A 146 7.35 -0.49 3.98
CA ASP A 146 7.21 -1.13 2.67
C ASP A 146 7.27 -0.11 1.52
N ILE A 147 6.68 1.08 1.70
CA ILE A 147 6.80 2.19 0.76
C ILE A 147 8.26 2.66 0.67
N ARG A 148 8.96 2.84 1.80
CA ARG A 148 10.39 3.23 1.83
C ARG A 148 11.29 2.19 1.15
N SER A 149 10.99 0.90 1.30
CA SER A 149 11.77 -0.18 0.69
C SER A 149 11.41 -0.44 -0.78
N SER A 150 10.34 0.18 -1.29
CA SER A 150 10.05 0.12 -2.72
C SER A 150 11.26 0.65 -3.49
N GLU A 151 11.68 -0.08 -4.54
CA GLU A 151 12.93 0.23 -5.23
C GLU A 151 12.97 1.70 -5.67
N LYS A 152 11.86 2.25 -6.17
CA LYS A 152 11.76 3.66 -6.61
C LYS A 152 11.97 4.68 -5.48
N VAL A 153 11.42 4.44 -4.29
CA VAL A 153 11.61 5.35 -3.14
C VAL A 153 12.98 5.17 -2.54
N LEU A 154 13.46 3.92 -2.43
CA LEU A 154 14.84 3.60 -2.10
C LEU A 154 15.80 4.38 -3.00
N TYR A 155 15.62 4.33 -4.33
CA TYR A 155 16.43 5.08 -5.30
C TYR A 155 16.43 6.59 -4.98
N ARG A 156 15.26 7.18 -4.70
CA ARG A 156 15.16 8.60 -4.38
C ARG A 156 15.84 8.96 -3.03
N GLN A 157 15.69 8.13 -2.01
CA GLN A 157 16.31 8.37 -0.70
C GLN A 157 17.83 8.18 -0.75
N VAL A 158 18.31 7.17 -1.49
CA VAL A 158 19.73 7.02 -1.83
C VAL A 158 20.18 8.31 -2.54
N LEU A 159 19.51 8.76 -3.61
CA LEU A 159 19.86 10.01 -4.30
C LEU A 159 19.91 11.23 -3.36
N GLU A 160 18.89 11.46 -2.52
CA GLU A 160 18.82 12.61 -1.62
C GLU A 160 19.93 12.58 -0.55
N LEU A 161 20.19 11.42 0.03
CA LEU A 161 21.26 11.23 0.99
C LEU A 161 22.64 11.41 0.34
N TYR A 162 22.88 10.80 -0.82
CA TYR A 162 24.20 10.80 -1.45
C TYR A 162 24.48 12.06 -2.25
N ALA A 163 23.46 12.84 -2.63
CA ALA A 163 23.64 14.21 -3.12
C ALA A 163 24.29 15.13 -2.08
N THR A 164 24.34 14.73 -0.81
CA THR A 164 25.14 15.42 0.22
C THR A 164 26.64 15.07 0.17
N SER A 165 27.03 14.04 -0.59
CA SER A 165 28.43 13.64 -0.77
C SER A 165 29.15 14.64 -1.66
N VAL A 166 30.42 14.92 -1.33
CA VAL A 166 31.21 15.95 -2.02
C VAL A 166 31.50 15.59 -3.48
N ASP A 167 31.55 14.29 -3.78
CA ASP A 167 31.89 13.72 -5.09
C ASP A 167 30.68 13.24 -5.90
N TYR A 168 29.46 13.61 -5.50
CA TYR A 168 28.26 13.17 -6.21
C TYR A 168 27.99 13.97 -7.48
N ASP A 169 27.87 13.26 -8.59
CA ASP A 169 27.38 13.77 -9.87
C ASP A 169 26.33 12.79 -10.43
N PRO A 170 25.06 13.22 -10.65
CA PRO A 170 23.97 12.35 -11.09
C PRO A 170 24.20 11.68 -12.45
N ASP A 171 25.00 12.28 -13.34
CA ASP A 171 25.16 11.83 -14.73
C ASP A 171 26.39 10.92 -14.93
N THR A 172 27.13 10.63 -13.84
CA THR A 172 28.34 9.80 -13.89
C THR A 172 28.04 8.30 -13.90
N GLN A 173 28.90 7.53 -14.58
CA GLN A 173 28.83 6.06 -14.54
C GLN A 173 29.10 5.52 -13.13
N GLU A 174 29.90 6.25 -12.35
CA GLU A 174 30.22 6.03 -10.95
C GLU A 174 28.96 6.00 -10.09
N SER A 175 28.09 7.00 -10.22
CA SER A 175 26.79 7.04 -9.53
C SER A 175 25.93 5.84 -9.90
N ILE A 176 25.74 5.55 -11.19
CA ILE A 176 24.93 4.39 -11.65
C ILE A 176 25.48 3.06 -11.08
N ARG A 177 26.81 2.90 -11.07
CA ARG A 177 27.47 1.71 -10.52
C ARG A 177 27.30 1.62 -9.02
N PHE A 178 27.39 2.73 -8.30
CA PHE A 178 27.14 2.82 -6.87
C PHE A 178 25.73 2.33 -6.53
N PHE A 179 24.69 2.83 -7.22
CA PHE A 179 23.30 2.41 -7.00
C PHE A 179 23.10 0.90 -7.17
N LYS A 180 23.63 0.33 -8.27
CA LYS A 180 23.58 -1.11 -8.52
C LYS A 180 24.28 -1.90 -7.41
N THR A 181 25.38 -1.36 -6.89
CA THR A 181 26.15 -1.97 -5.81
C THR A 181 25.38 -1.97 -4.49
N VAL A 182 24.75 -0.84 -4.12
CA VAL A 182 23.93 -0.72 -2.91
C VAL A 182 22.73 -1.67 -2.95
N GLN A 183 22.01 -1.72 -4.08
CA GLN A 183 20.87 -2.63 -4.26
C GLN A 183 21.30 -4.09 -4.07
N ASN A 184 22.37 -4.52 -4.73
CA ASN A 184 22.86 -5.90 -4.62
C ASN A 184 23.33 -6.23 -3.21
N LYS A 185 23.99 -5.30 -2.50
CA LYS A 185 24.40 -5.49 -1.10
C LYS A 185 23.21 -5.64 -0.17
N LEU A 186 22.15 -4.85 -0.34
CA LEU A 186 20.93 -4.95 0.46
C LEU A 186 20.18 -6.27 0.21
N HIS A 187 20.02 -6.69 -1.05
CA HIS A 187 19.45 -8.00 -1.37
C HIS A 187 20.28 -9.14 -0.78
N TYR A 188 21.60 -9.08 -0.92
CA TYR A 188 22.49 -10.11 -0.38
C TYR A 188 22.43 -10.20 1.14
N ALA A 189 22.36 -9.05 1.83
CA ALA A 189 22.19 -9.00 3.28
C ALA A 189 20.91 -9.69 3.77
N VAL A 190 19.92 -9.89 2.90
CA VAL A 190 18.63 -10.49 3.25
C VAL A 190 18.55 -11.96 2.89
N ASN A 191 18.98 -12.34 1.68
CA ASN A 191 18.79 -13.69 1.14
C ASN A 191 20.07 -14.34 0.56
N LYS A 192 21.24 -13.73 0.76
CA LYS A 192 22.55 -14.16 0.22
C LYS A 192 22.59 -14.28 -1.31
N LYS A 193 21.76 -13.51 -2.01
CA LYS A 193 21.71 -13.41 -3.47
C LYS A 193 21.66 -11.96 -3.90
N THR A 194 22.22 -11.65 -5.06
CA THR A 194 22.00 -10.35 -5.70
C THR A 194 20.54 -10.23 -6.18
N ALA A 195 20.13 -9.03 -6.61
CA ALA A 195 18.80 -8.82 -7.18
C ALA A 195 18.59 -9.73 -8.42
N ALA A 196 19.58 -9.80 -9.30
CA ALA A 196 19.55 -10.64 -10.51
C ALA A 196 19.49 -12.13 -10.17
N GLU A 197 20.29 -12.60 -9.21
CA GLU A 197 20.26 -14.00 -8.76
C GLU A 197 18.95 -14.37 -8.08
N THR A 198 18.33 -13.43 -7.36
CA THR A 198 17.01 -13.63 -6.74
C THR A 198 15.97 -13.88 -7.83
N ILE A 199 15.87 -12.99 -8.82
CA ILE A 199 14.93 -13.13 -9.95
C ILE A 199 15.23 -14.44 -10.71
N TYR A 200 16.48 -14.65 -11.09
CA TYR A 200 16.85 -15.81 -11.90
C TYR A 200 16.57 -17.13 -11.16
N SER A 201 16.79 -17.21 -9.85
CA SER A 201 16.55 -18.45 -9.12
C SER A 201 15.09 -18.69 -8.73
N ARG A 202 14.24 -17.65 -8.69
CA ARG A 202 12.87 -17.74 -8.20
C ARG A 202 11.78 -17.64 -9.26
N ALA A 203 12.04 -16.95 -10.37
CA ALA A 203 11.12 -16.89 -11.51
C ALA A 203 10.93 -18.28 -12.11
N ASP A 204 9.70 -18.80 -12.02
CA ASP A 204 9.36 -20.17 -12.42
C ASP A 204 7.86 -20.27 -12.76
N ALA A 205 7.53 -20.51 -14.04
CA ALA A 205 6.14 -20.58 -14.52
C ALA A 205 5.32 -21.77 -14.01
N GLU A 206 5.94 -22.73 -13.32
CA GLU A 206 5.24 -23.86 -12.69
C GLU A 206 4.76 -23.53 -11.27
N LYS A 207 5.26 -22.46 -10.66
CA LYS A 207 4.82 -22.02 -9.34
C LYS A 207 3.62 -21.08 -9.44
N ASP A 208 2.84 -21.06 -8.36
CA ASP A 208 1.80 -20.06 -8.18
C ASP A 208 2.37 -18.65 -8.37
N PHE A 209 1.70 -17.86 -9.22
CA PHE A 209 2.11 -16.50 -9.56
C PHE A 209 3.57 -16.37 -10.00
N MET A 210 4.13 -17.41 -10.63
CA MET A 210 5.53 -17.50 -11.03
C MET A 210 6.57 -17.45 -9.91
N GLY A 211 6.15 -17.70 -8.68
CA GLY A 211 6.99 -17.53 -7.48
C GLY A 211 7.05 -16.09 -6.97
N LEU A 212 6.25 -15.17 -7.51
CA LEU A 212 6.05 -13.85 -6.90
C LEU A 212 5.23 -13.99 -5.62
N THR A 213 5.64 -13.25 -4.60
CA THR A 213 4.98 -13.16 -3.28
C THR A 213 4.27 -11.83 -3.09
N THR A 214 4.65 -10.80 -3.86
CA THR A 214 4.04 -9.47 -3.82
C THR A 214 3.83 -8.96 -5.24
N PHE A 215 2.58 -8.64 -5.58
CA PHE A 215 2.19 -8.06 -6.85
C PHE A 215 0.82 -7.39 -6.71
N THR A 216 0.46 -6.58 -7.71
CA THR A 216 -0.79 -5.83 -7.77
C THR A 216 -1.83 -6.54 -8.62
N GLY A 217 -3.09 -6.53 -8.18
CA GLY A 217 -4.19 -7.19 -8.87
C GLY A 217 -4.26 -8.71 -8.64
N GLU A 218 -5.04 -9.39 -9.47
CA GLU A 218 -5.28 -10.84 -9.33
C GLU A 218 -4.17 -11.69 -9.95
N ILE A 219 -3.45 -11.16 -10.95
CA ILE A 219 -2.41 -11.86 -11.70
C ILE A 219 -1.21 -10.91 -11.89
N PRO A 220 0.04 -11.37 -11.69
CA PRO A 220 1.23 -10.56 -11.91
C PRO A 220 1.32 -10.01 -13.33
N ILE A 221 1.79 -8.76 -13.47
CA ILE A 221 2.12 -8.17 -14.78
C ILE A 221 3.59 -8.37 -15.12
N LYS A 222 3.92 -8.33 -16.41
CA LYS A 222 5.31 -8.50 -16.91
C LYS A 222 6.33 -7.61 -16.19
N ALA A 223 5.96 -6.36 -15.88
CA ALA A 223 6.86 -5.43 -15.21
C ALA A 223 7.25 -5.89 -13.79
N GLU A 224 6.32 -6.52 -13.06
CA GLU A 224 6.55 -7.00 -11.69
C GLU A 224 7.51 -8.18 -11.66
N THR A 225 7.54 -8.99 -12.72
CA THR A 225 8.48 -10.12 -12.83
C THR A 225 9.95 -9.69 -12.87
N LYS A 226 10.21 -8.40 -13.11
CA LYS A 226 11.55 -7.81 -13.19
C LYS A 226 12.02 -7.20 -11.86
N ILE A 227 11.16 -7.18 -10.84
CA ILE A 227 11.44 -6.57 -9.54
C ILE A 227 11.89 -7.68 -8.58
N ALA A 228 13.11 -7.60 -8.06
CA ALA A 228 13.66 -8.65 -7.20
C ALA A 228 12.95 -8.74 -5.85
N LYS A 229 12.50 -7.59 -5.32
CA LYS A 229 11.71 -7.49 -4.08
C LYS A 229 10.46 -8.40 -4.12
N ASN A 230 9.80 -8.49 -5.27
CA ASN A 230 8.55 -9.22 -5.44
C ASN A 230 8.68 -10.74 -5.34
N TYR A 231 9.90 -11.27 -5.33
CA TYR A 231 10.17 -12.69 -5.13
C TYR A 231 10.61 -13.02 -3.68
N LEU A 232 10.68 -12.03 -2.79
CA LEU A 232 11.10 -12.23 -1.39
C LEU A 232 9.96 -12.81 -0.56
N ASN A 233 10.25 -13.83 0.25
CA ASN A 233 9.24 -14.33 1.20
C ASN A 233 8.99 -13.30 2.32
N GLU A 234 7.97 -13.54 3.14
CA GLU A 234 7.55 -12.62 4.20
C GLU A 234 8.70 -12.23 5.15
N ASP A 235 9.49 -13.20 5.62
CA ASP A 235 10.63 -12.97 6.50
C ASP A 235 11.75 -12.14 5.83
N GLU A 236 12.03 -12.43 4.56
CA GLU A 236 13.03 -11.72 3.77
C GLU A 236 12.59 -10.29 3.48
N LEU A 237 11.33 -10.10 3.10
CA LEU A 237 10.74 -8.80 2.86
C LEU A 237 10.75 -7.95 4.15
N PHE A 238 10.34 -8.54 5.27
CA PHE A 238 10.42 -7.90 6.57
C PHE A 238 11.85 -7.46 6.89
N ARG A 239 12.84 -8.35 6.75
CA ARG A 239 14.26 -8.01 6.99
C ARG A 239 14.77 -6.92 6.06
N LEU A 240 14.44 -6.97 4.77
CA LEU A 240 14.83 -5.95 3.81
C LEU A 240 14.29 -4.59 4.24
N ASN A 241 12.99 -4.51 4.53
CA ASN A 241 12.31 -3.29 4.94
C ASN A 241 12.96 -2.68 6.21
N ARG A 242 13.35 -3.53 7.17
CA ARG A 242 14.03 -3.10 8.41
C ARG A 242 15.46 -2.64 8.19
N LEU A 243 16.25 -3.39 7.42
CA LEU A 243 17.64 -3.05 7.13
C LEU A 243 17.74 -1.73 6.35
N VAL A 244 16.90 -1.57 5.33
CA VAL A 244 16.84 -0.35 4.53
C VAL A 244 16.49 0.85 5.42
N SER A 245 15.43 0.75 6.21
CA SER A 245 15.01 1.85 7.09
C SER A 245 16.11 2.22 8.10
N ALA A 246 16.68 1.24 8.79
CA ALA A 246 17.71 1.48 9.80
C ALA A 246 19.01 2.06 9.22
N PHE A 247 19.41 1.62 8.03
CA PHE A 247 20.59 2.17 7.37
C PHE A 247 20.39 3.64 6.97
N PHE A 248 19.20 4.00 6.47
CA PHE A 248 18.90 5.39 6.14
C PHE A 248 18.83 6.28 7.37
N ASP A 249 18.18 5.82 8.44
CA ASP A 249 18.09 6.61 9.66
C ASP A 249 19.51 6.88 10.23
N LEU A 250 20.43 5.90 10.15
CA LEU A 250 21.85 6.08 10.49
C LEU A 250 22.54 7.09 9.56
N ALA A 251 22.27 7.02 8.26
CA ALA A 251 22.90 7.88 7.30
C ALA A 251 22.42 9.33 7.41
N GLU A 252 21.13 9.56 7.70
CA GLU A 252 20.58 10.88 7.98
C GLU A 252 21.22 11.52 9.22
N ILE A 253 21.48 10.73 10.27
CA ILE A 253 22.21 11.21 11.46
C ILE A 253 23.61 11.69 11.06
N LYS A 254 24.38 10.88 10.32
CA LYS A 254 25.74 11.26 9.87
C LYS A 254 25.74 12.49 8.98
N ALA A 255 24.75 12.63 8.10
CA ALA A 255 24.59 13.81 7.24
C ALA A 255 24.28 15.07 8.06
N ARG A 256 23.40 14.97 9.08
CA ARG A 256 23.10 16.06 10.01
C ARG A 256 24.28 16.46 10.89
N GLU A 257 25.14 15.51 11.25
CA GLU A 257 26.38 15.77 11.97
C GLU A 257 27.47 16.41 11.10
N HIS A 258 27.16 16.79 9.85
CA HIS A 258 28.09 17.38 8.88
C HIS A 258 29.36 16.56 8.67
N THR A 259 29.29 15.25 8.86
CA THR A 259 30.41 14.36 8.55
C THR A 259 30.60 14.35 7.04
N ARG A 260 31.73 14.86 6.55
CA ARG A 260 32.06 14.78 5.13
C ARG A 260 32.22 13.32 4.73
N MET A 261 31.39 12.88 3.80
CA MET A 261 31.37 11.52 3.27
C MET A 261 31.56 11.54 1.75
N LEU A 262 32.35 10.61 1.24
CA LEU A 262 32.44 10.30 -0.19
C LEU A 262 31.56 9.08 -0.51
N MET A 263 31.20 8.88 -1.78
CA MET A 263 30.39 7.71 -2.19
C MET A 263 31.03 6.38 -1.75
N LYS A 264 32.36 6.26 -1.80
CA LYS A 264 33.08 5.05 -1.33
C LYS A 264 32.93 4.80 0.17
N ASP A 265 32.85 5.86 0.97
CA ASP A 265 32.77 5.75 2.43
C ASP A 265 31.40 5.18 2.83
N TRP A 266 30.37 5.53 2.07
CA TRP A 266 29.03 4.97 2.21
C TRP A 266 28.93 3.51 1.83
N ILE A 267 29.66 3.05 0.80
CA ILE A 267 29.77 1.60 0.51
C ILE A 267 30.42 0.87 1.69
N ALA A 268 31.51 1.43 2.23
CA ALA A 268 32.21 0.83 3.37
C ALA A 268 31.32 0.78 4.62
N GLU A 269 30.51 1.81 4.86
CA GLU A 269 29.58 1.85 5.97
C GLU A 269 28.43 0.85 5.79
N LEU A 270 27.90 0.71 4.56
CA LEU A 270 26.92 -0.31 4.23
C LEU A 270 27.49 -1.73 4.43
N ASP A 271 28.75 -1.96 4.11
CA ASP A 271 29.41 -3.25 4.34
C ASP A 271 29.56 -3.58 5.81
N LYS A 272 29.95 -2.60 6.64
CA LYS A 272 29.96 -2.77 8.10
C LYS A 272 28.54 -3.07 8.62
N PHE A 273 27.55 -2.32 8.17
CA PHE A 273 26.16 -2.46 8.60
C PHE A 273 25.59 -3.84 8.24
N THR A 274 25.73 -4.26 6.98
CA THR A 274 25.25 -5.56 6.49
C THR A 274 26.01 -6.75 7.09
N LYS A 275 27.28 -6.56 7.48
CA LYS A 275 28.04 -7.56 8.26
C LYS A 275 27.48 -7.76 9.66
N MET A 276 27.10 -6.68 10.34
CA MET A 276 26.65 -6.72 11.73
C MET A 276 25.17 -7.13 11.86
N TYR A 277 24.31 -6.62 10.99
CA TYR A 277 22.85 -6.76 11.10
C TYR A 277 22.22 -7.60 9.98
N GLY A 278 22.93 -7.80 8.87
CA GLY A 278 22.50 -8.63 7.74
C GLY A 278 23.01 -10.08 7.82
N LYS A 279 22.73 -10.87 6.78
CA LYS A 279 23.23 -12.25 6.61
C LYS A 279 24.67 -12.32 6.09
N GLY A 280 25.34 -11.17 5.93
CA GLY A 280 26.72 -11.06 5.45
C GLY A 280 26.91 -9.94 4.43
N VAL A 281 28.16 -9.78 4.02
CA VAL A 281 28.59 -8.80 3.02
C VAL A 281 28.72 -9.48 1.67
N LEU A 282 28.27 -8.80 0.62
CA LEU A 282 28.43 -9.27 -0.75
C LEU A 282 29.93 -9.21 -1.15
N PRO A 283 30.58 -10.36 -1.43
CA PRO A 283 32.02 -10.42 -1.69
C PRO A 283 32.40 -10.03 -3.13
N ASP A 284 31.52 -10.27 -4.10
CA ASP A 284 31.74 -10.04 -5.53
C ASP A 284 30.48 -9.51 -6.24
N ALA A 285 30.50 -9.36 -7.57
CA ALA A 285 29.38 -8.82 -8.32
C ALA A 285 28.18 -9.81 -8.48
N GLY A 286 28.27 -11.02 -7.92
CA GLY A 286 27.35 -12.12 -8.17
C GLY A 286 27.69 -12.90 -9.45
N LYS A 287 27.02 -14.03 -9.63
CA LYS A 287 27.25 -14.96 -10.75
C LYS A 287 26.35 -14.75 -11.95
N ILE A 288 25.20 -14.11 -11.74
CA ILE A 288 24.16 -13.92 -12.77
C ILE A 288 24.10 -12.47 -13.18
N SER A 289 24.16 -12.22 -14.49
CA SER A 289 24.01 -10.87 -15.03
C SER A 289 22.55 -10.40 -15.02
N HIS A 290 22.36 -9.09 -15.00
CA HIS A 290 21.03 -8.49 -15.09
C HIS A 290 20.28 -8.95 -16.36
N ASN A 291 20.95 -8.97 -17.51
CA ASN A 291 20.33 -9.38 -18.77
C ASN A 291 19.87 -10.84 -18.75
N GLU A 292 20.64 -11.75 -18.16
CA GLU A 292 20.25 -13.16 -18.02
C GLU A 292 19.02 -13.31 -17.11
N ALA A 293 18.99 -12.59 -15.98
CA ALA A 293 17.84 -12.58 -15.09
C ALA A 293 16.56 -12.05 -15.76
N MET A 294 16.68 -10.92 -16.49
CA MET A 294 15.54 -10.34 -17.23
C MET A 294 15.03 -11.28 -18.32
N GLN A 295 15.93 -11.86 -19.13
CA GLN A 295 15.53 -12.81 -20.18
C GLN A 295 14.84 -14.05 -19.60
N LYS A 296 15.32 -14.56 -18.47
CA LYS A 296 14.67 -15.69 -17.79
C LYS A 296 13.27 -15.31 -17.30
N ALA A 297 13.15 -14.19 -16.58
CA ALA A 297 11.85 -13.71 -16.07
C ALA A 297 10.84 -13.52 -17.20
N GLU A 298 11.25 -12.94 -18.33
CA GLU A 298 10.37 -12.77 -19.48
C GLU A 298 9.95 -14.11 -20.12
N LYS A 299 10.87 -15.06 -20.24
CA LYS A 299 10.56 -16.40 -20.77
C LYS A 299 9.57 -17.13 -19.87
N GLU A 300 9.77 -17.10 -18.55
CA GLU A 300 8.85 -17.71 -17.59
C GLU A 300 7.50 -16.98 -17.59
N TYR A 301 7.47 -15.66 -17.75
CA TYR A 301 6.23 -14.90 -17.83
C TYR A 301 5.37 -15.31 -19.03
N LEU A 302 5.99 -15.47 -20.20
CA LEU A 302 5.29 -15.92 -21.38
C LEU A 302 4.72 -17.34 -21.19
N LYS A 303 5.44 -18.24 -20.53
CA LYS A 303 4.94 -19.59 -20.23
C LYS A 303 3.76 -19.55 -19.26
N TYR A 304 3.86 -18.78 -18.18
CA TYR A 304 2.82 -18.64 -17.17
C TYR A 304 1.57 -18.00 -17.76
N HIS A 305 1.71 -16.89 -18.48
CA HIS A 305 0.59 -16.21 -19.12
C HIS A 305 -0.14 -17.14 -20.08
N VAL A 306 0.59 -17.98 -20.85
CA VAL A 306 -0.03 -19.00 -21.73
C VAL A 306 -0.90 -20.03 -20.99
N LYS A 307 -0.60 -20.34 -19.72
CA LYS A 307 -1.40 -21.28 -18.92
C LYS A 307 -2.63 -20.62 -18.29
N THR A 308 -2.48 -19.37 -17.86
CA THR A 308 -3.48 -18.65 -17.05
C THR A 308 -4.55 -17.94 -17.90
N LEU A 309 -4.44 -17.93 -19.22
CA LEU A 309 -5.41 -17.27 -20.10
C LEU A 309 -6.84 -17.82 -19.96
N SER A 310 -7.79 -16.88 -19.92
CA SER A 310 -9.21 -17.12 -20.15
C SER A 310 -9.42 -17.76 -21.55
N PRO A 311 -10.50 -18.56 -21.75
CA PRO A 311 -10.80 -19.16 -23.06
C PRO A 311 -10.79 -18.16 -24.23
N VAL A 312 -11.24 -16.92 -23.99
CA VAL A 312 -11.26 -15.84 -24.98
C VAL A 312 -9.85 -15.40 -25.37
N GLU A 313 -8.98 -15.25 -24.38
CA GLU A 313 -7.61 -14.80 -24.60
C GLU A 313 -6.74 -15.91 -25.22
N ARG A 314 -7.03 -17.19 -24.92
CA ARG A 314 -6.44 -18.33 -25.63
C ARG A 314 -6.76 -18.29 -27.12
N ALA A 315 -8.04 -18.04 -27.47
CA ALA A 315 -8.46 -17.95 -28.86
C ALA A 315 -7.76 -16.80 -29.61
N TYR A 316 -7.55 -15.66 -28.94
CA TYR A 316 -6.80 -14.52 -29.49
C TYR A 316 -5.31 -14.82 -29.72
N LEU A 317 -4.64 -15.51 -28.78
CA LEU A 317 -3.24 -15.89 -28.96
C LEU A 317 -3.04 -16.96 -30.04
N GLU A 318 -3.97 -17.90 -30.20
CA GLU A 318 -3.92 -18.87 -31.30
C GLU A 318 -4.06 -18.19 -32.67
N THR A 319 -4.87 -17.14 -32.76
CA THR A 319 -4.97 -16.31 -33.97
C THR A 319 -3.68 -15.54 -34.24
N ILE A 320 -3.04 -14.95 -33.23
CA ILE A 320 -1.73 -14.30 -33.41
C ILE A 320 -0.66 -15.30 -33.85
N LYS A 321 -0.59 -16.49 -33.22
CA LYS A 321 0.36 -17.55 -33.61
C LYS A 321 0.15 -18.04 -35.04
N THR A 322 -1.10 -18.16 -35.50
CA THR A 322 -1.37 -18.50 -36.90
C THR A 322 -0.96 -17.39 -37.86
N VAL A 323 -1.16 -16.13 -37.49
CA VAL A 323 -0.69 -14.98 -38.28
C VAL A 323 0.83 -14.94 -38.37
N GLN A 324 1.55 -15.12 -37.26
CA GLN A 324 3.01 -15.19 -37.24
C GLN A 324 3.55 -16.34 -38.10
N LYS A 325 2.99 -17.56 -37.96
CA LYS A 325 3.35 -18.70 -38.82
C LYS A 325 3.07 -18.44 -40.31
N LYS A 326 2.02 -17.69 -40.64
CA LYS A 326 1.72 -17.29 -42.03
C LYS A 326 2.74 -16.27 -42.55
N VAL A 327 3.18 -15.33 -41.71
CA VAL A 327 4.22 -14.35 -42.05
C VAL A 327 5.58 -15.03 -42.23
N GLU A 328 5.97 -15.94 -41.35
CA GLU A 328 7.20 -16.74 -41.47
C GLU A 328 7.19 -17.65 -42.71
N LYS A 329 6.03 -18.27 -43.03
CA LYS A 329 5.87 -19.04 -44.29
C LYS A 329 5.95 -18.15 -45.52
N LYS A 330 5.47 -16.91 -45.47
CA LYS A 330 5.60 -15.94 -46.57
C LYS A 330 7.05 -15.49 -46.76
N GLN A 331 7.79 -15.23 -45.68
CA GLN A 331 9.22 -14.92 -45.75
C GLN A 331 10.04 -16.09 -46.30
N LYS A 332 9.76 -17.33 -45.87
CA LYS A 332 10.42 -18.52 -46.41
C LYS A 332 10.09 -18.78 -47.89
N ARG A 333 8.85 -18.51 -48.33
CA ARG A 333 8.49 -18.61 -49.76
C ARG A 333 9.12 -17.53 -50.62
N GLY A 334 9.33 -16.32 -50.09
CA GLY A 334 10.01 -15.23 -50.80
C GLY A 334 11.49 -15.53 -51.10
N LEU A 335 12.17 -16.28 -50.22
CA LEU A 335 13.57 -16.70 -50.39
C LEU A 335 13.76 -17.86 -51.39
N THR A 336 12.71 -18.62 -51.73
CA THR A 336 12.78 -19.76 -52.68
C THR A 336 12.46 -19.40 -54.13
N THR A 337 12.05 -18.16 -54.42
CA THR A 337 11.68 -17.74 -55.79
C THR A 337 12.79 -16.96 -56.53
N SER A 338 13.98 -16.81 -55.94
CA SER A 338 15.10 -16.07 -56.53
C SER A 338 16.23 -16.94 -57.09
N GLU A 339 16.06 -18.27 -57.14
CA GLU A 339 17.04 -19.17 -57.77
C GLU A 339 16.33 -20.18 -58.66
N GLN A 340 16.32 -19.91 -59.97
CA GLN A 340 16.66 -20.86 -61.04
C GLN A 340 16.36 -20.25 -62.41
N PRO A 341 17.18 -20.59 -63.43
CA PRO A 341 18.33 -19.85 -63.92
C PRO A 341 18.04 -18.83 -65.03
#